data_AF-Q2JN27-F1
#
_entry.id   AF-Q2JN27-F1
#
_cell.length_a   1.000
_cell.length_b   1.000
_cell.length_c   1.000
_cell.angle_alpha   90.00
_cell.angle_beta   90.00
_cell.angle_gamma   90.00
#
_symmetry.space_group_name_H-M   'P 1'
#
loop_
_entity.id
_entity.type
_entity.pdbx_description
1 polymer ?
#
loop_
_entity_poly.entity_id
_entity_poly.type
_entity_poly.pdbx_seq_one_letter_code
_entity_poly.pdbx_strand_id
1 'polypeptide(L)'
;MLGQVSKSGWGICSALLPLLAGVALGCGGGGGSSPPLPPPGGGPIILRVDPASGPFTKLADAVAEAQRLQTATAGLEVLIEILGTGRETLQSNLALDGGDGTNGGRIRITSSTAYEILTGLFDVIVASQTSLQGVDVVLGGGRVQVNNGTFQPRKVTLNDPRSNILVNGNAAVLEGALNQLAEILCQQFLDPCVQISGNGRVSRVSPIVSKTGGVGIGTVPGSSPILENNTILLQALGALAVRYGDNSGGIFRNNQIEGDPPTAGAGLVLQARQAGTSGTTGIQLDGAGSIPSIQSNRIGVGRIAGSVGIRILQGTQARTISGNTFLARGEGVGVAIQAAPGTPDAVVAAYLAGNTFQGNFAQRVTGEPAPIPAPAPTPTETPTPTPAPTPSPTPTPPVLGTGPIQVTLSWNTIDDLNLYVTDPTKQTVFFNNRIVPSGGRLDVDANADCVAVTQNAVENVFWASTPPSGPYFIEVRLFRRCSQSTAPIPFTVTVRKSGNVAQTFSGLATSPGLAGRFTFSFP
;
A
#
# COMPACT_ATOMS: atom_id res chain seq x y z
N MET A 1 41.76 69.84 -4.20
CA MET A 1 41.31 68.48 -4.53
C MET A 1 42.20 67.96 -5.64
N LEU A 2 43.20 67.17 -5.28
CA LEU A 2 44.19 66.57 -6.16
C LEU A 2 44.13 65.06 -5.90
N GLY A 3 44.14 64.27 -6.96
CA GLY A 3 44.12 62.81 -6.86
C GLY A 3 44.13 62.14 -8.23
N GLN A 4 45.31 62.13 -8.86
CA GLN A 4 45.70 61.19 -9.91
C GLN A 4 46.76 60.24 -9.32
N VAL A 5 46.99 59.13 -10.03
CA VAL A 5 48.08 58.12 -9.92
C VAL A 5 47.77 56.93 -8.99
N SER A 6 48.07 55.65 -9.27
CA SER A 6 48.25 54.79 -10.45
C SER A 6 48.49 53.33 -9.97
N LYS A 7 48.62 52.38 -10.91
CA LYS A 7 49.07 50.96 -10.80
C LYS A 7 47.99 50.00 -10.29
N SER A 8 47.78 48.82 -10.86
CA SER A 8 48.62 47.87 -11.62
C SER A 8 47.63 46.98 -12.42
N GLY A 9 47.96 46.16 -13.41
CA GLY A 9 49.17 45.52 -13.88
C GLY A 9 48.67 44.36 -14.76
N TRP A 10 49.32 44.15 -15.90
CA TRP A 10 48.92 43.24 -16.96
C TRP A 10 48.84 41.75 -16.56
N GLY A 11 48.02 41.02 -17.32
CA GLY A 11 48.05 39.56 -17.42
C GLY A 11 47.20 39.07 -18.59
N ILE A 12 47.62 39.36 -19.82
CA ILE A 12 47.05 38.79 -21.04
C ILE A 12 47.55 37.34 -21.13
N CYS A 13 46.63 36.37 -21.16
CA CYS A 13 46.88 35.07 -21.77
C CYS A 13 45.79 34.82 -22.83
N SER A 14 46.11 35.18 -24.07
CA SER A 14 45.49 34.59 -25.25
C SER A 14 46.14 33.23 -25.51
N ALA A 15 45.35 32.16 -25.54
CA ALA A 15 45.66 30.98 -26.33
C ALA A 15 44.40 30.15 -26.63
N LEU A 16 43.96 30.26 -27.88
CA LEU A 16 43.29 29.26 -28.73
C LEU A 16 41.98 28.58 -28.30
N LEU A 17 40.94 28.90 -29.09
CA LEU A 17 39.78 28.05 -29.39
C LEU A 17 40.19 26.62 -29.82
N PRO A 18 39.32 25.61 -29.60
CA PRO A 18 38.39 25.26 -30.68
C PRO A 18 36.92 25.32 -30.23
N LEU A 19 36.06 25.72 -31.16
CA LEU A 19 34.60 25.62 -31.07
C LEU A 19 34.17 24.26 -30.51
N LEU A 20 33.40 24.26 -29.42
CA LEU A 20 32.40 23.25 -29.13
C LEU A 20 31.23 23.97 -28.46
N ALA A 21 30.08 23.94 -29.13
CA ALA A 21 28.86 24.61 -28.71
C ALA A 21 28.42 24.09 -27.34
N GLY A 22 28.56 24.95 -26.33
CA GLY A 22 28.07 24.75 -24.98
C GLY A 22 27.99 26.11 -24.32
N VAL A 23 26.83 26.76 -24.42
CA VAL A 23 26.56 28.02 -23.72
C VAL A 23 26.47 27.70 -22.22
N ALA A 24 27.59 27.85 -21.52
CA ALA A 24 27.61 27.89 -20.06
C ALA A 24 27.18 29.29 -19.63
N LEU A 25 25.93 29.43 -19.16
CA LEU A 25 25.46 30.66 -18.52
C LEU A 25 25.62 30.50 -17.01
N GLY A 26 26.68 31.11 -16.48
CA GLY A 26 26.78 31.45 -15.07
C GLY A 26 26.62 32.96 -14.92
N CYS A 27 25.64 33.41 -14.13
CA CYS A 27 25.62 34.77 -13.58
C CYS A 27 25.24 34.70 -12.10
N GLY A 28 26.13 35.24 -11.26
CA GLY A 28 25.94 35.41 -9.83
C GLY A 28 24.92 36.50 -9.50
N GLY A 29 24.36 36.41 -8.30
CA GLY A 29 23.22 37.19 -7.84
C GLY A 29 23.42 38.70 -7.81
N GLY A 30 22.37 39.41 -8.22
CA GLY A 30 22.21 40.86 -8.09
C GLY A 30 21.15 41.38 -9.05
N GLY A 31 19.93 41.60 -8.56
CA GLY A 31 18.84 42.40 -9.14
C GLY A 31 18.69 42.49 -10.67
N GLY A 32 17.67 41.83 -11.22
CA GLY A 32 16.92 42.32 -12.38
C GLY A 32 17.63 42.27 -13.75
N SER A 33 17.78 41.08 -14.32
CA SER A 33 17.61 40.86 -15.78
C SER A 33 17.67 39.36 -16.07
N SER A 34 16.55 38.80 -16.55
CA SER A 34 16.47 37.40 -16.96
C SER A 34 17.40 37.15 -18.15
N PRO A 35 18.14 36.03 -18.19
CA PRO A 35 18.98 35.68 -19.34
C PRO A 35 18.11 35.47 -20.60
N PRO A 36 18.64 35.77 -21.80
CA PRO A 36 17.91 35.63 -23.06
C PRO A 36 17.57 34.17 -23.35
N LEU A 37 16.40 33.94 -23.95
CA LEU A 37 15.92 32.61 -24.31
C LEU A 37 16.82 31.96 -25.37
N PRO A 38 17.14 30.66 -25.25
CA PRO A 38 17.93 29.96 -26.25
C PRO A 38 17.14 29.76 -27.55
N PRO A 39 17.83 29.72 -28.71
CA PRO A 39 17.19 29.54 -30.00
C PRO A 39 16.60 28.12 -30.15
N PRO A 40 15.45 27.97 -30.85
CA PRO A 40 14.84 26.66 -31.09
C PRO A 40 15.74 25.84 -32.03
N GLY A 41 16.25 24.70 -31.55
CA GLY A 41 17.09 23.76 -32.32
C GLY A 41 18.41 23.36 -31.65
N GLY A 42 18.74 23.91 -30.48
CA GLY A 42 19.88 23.48 -29.66
C GLY A 42 19.59 22.19 -28.88
N GLY A 43 20.64 21.42 -28.53
CA GLY A 43 20.54 20.27 -27.63
C GLY A 43 19.99 20.63 -26.23
N PRO A 44 19.91 19.66 -25.30
CA PRO A 44 19.32 19.91 -23.99
C PRO A 44 20.04 21.06 -23.27
N ILE A 45 19.28 21.92 -22.59
CA ILE A 45 19.87 22.89 -21.67
C ILE A 45 20.40 22.13 -20.47
N ILE A 46 21.65 22.38 -20.09
CA ILE A 46 22.28 21.72 -18.95
C ILE A 46 22.33 22.69 -17.78
N LEU A 47 21.65 22.34 -16.69
CA LEU A 47 21.77 23.01 -15.39
C LEU A 47 22.66 22.16 -14.48
N ARG A 48 23.67 22.76 -13.87
CA ARG A 48 24.61 22.06 -12.99
C ARG A 48 24.33 22.41 -11.54
N VAL A 49 24.09 21.38 -10.75
CA VAL A 49 23.96 21.47 -9.29
C VAL A 49 25.27 20.99 -8.67
N ASP A 50 26.00 21.91 -8.05
CA ASP A 50 27.15 21.59 -7.21
C ASP A 50 26.83 22.06 -5.77
N PRO A 51 26.66 21.12 -4.82
CA PRO A 51 26.28 21.46 -3.45
C PRO A 51 27.32 22.32 -2.72
N ALA A 52 28.58 22.30 -3.17
CA ALA A 52 29.65 23.08 -2.55
C ALA A 52 29.75 24.49 -3.14
N SER A 53 29.48 24.66 -4.43
CA SER A 53 29.70 25.93 -5.15
C SER A 53 28.93 25.99 -6.47
N GLY A 54 28.88 27.16 -7.11
CA GLY A 54 28.26 27.30 -8.43
C GLY A 54 26.86 27.92 -8.40
N PRO A 55 26.19 28.00 -9.57
CA PRO A 55 24.96 28.77 -9.74
C PRO A 55 23.74 28.14 -9.06
N PHE A 56 23.72 26.81 -8.92
CA PHE A 56 22.72 26.07 -8.17
C PHE A 56 23.41 25.21 -7.13
N THR A 57 23.17 25.51 -5.85
CA THR A 57 23.65 24.70 -4.72
C THR A 57 22.60 23.72 -4.21
N LYS A 58 21.34 23.90 -4.63
CA LYS A 58 20.19 23.05 -4.30
C LYS A 58 19.52 22.53 -5.56
N LEU A 59 19.03 21.30 -5.51
CA LEU A 59 18.29 20.69 -6.60
C LEU A 59 16.94 21.37 -6.80
N ALA A 60 16.23 21.75 -5.73
CA ALA A 60 14.94 22.43 -5.86
C ALA A 60 15.03 23.75 -6.65
N ASP A 61 16.10 24.51 -6.45
CA ASP A 61 16.33 25.77 -7.16
C ASP A 61 16.59 25.53 -8.66
N ALA A 62 17.36 24.49 -9.00
CA ALA A 62 17.60 24.09 -10.40
C ALA A 62 16.32 23.57 -11.08
N VAL A 63 15.48 22.82 -10.36
CA VAL A 63 14.18 22.37 -10.86
C VAL A 63 13.24 23.55 -11.11
N ALA A 64 13.19 24.51 -10.20
CA ALA A 64 12.39 25.72 -10.38
C ALA A 64 12.82 26.50 -11.63
N GLU A 65 14.14 26.62 -11.86
CA GLU A 65 14.65 27.26 -13.08
C GLU A 65 14.33 26.45 -14.34
N ALA A 66 14.47 25.12 -14.30
CA ALA A 66 14.11 24.26 -15.42
C ALA A 66 12.64 24.44 -15.83
N GLN A 67 11.73 24.50 -14.85
CA GLN A 67 10.31 24.73 -15.08
C GLN A 67 10.04 26.13 -15.62
N ARG A 68 10.75 27.15 -15.13
CA ARG A 68 10.66 28.52 -15.66
C ARG A 68 11.07 28.57 -17.13
N LEU A 69 12.15 27.86 -17.51
CA LEU A 69 12.63 27.76 -18.88
C LEU A 69 11.63 27.02 -19.79
N GLN A 70 11.05 25.92 -19.31
CA GLN A 70 10.02 25.18 -20.05
C GLN A 70 8.73 25.98 -20.24
N THR A 71 8.35 26.80 -19.26
CA THR A 71 7.22 27.73 -19.39
C THR A 71 7.47 28.75 -20.49
N ALA A 72 8.73 29.16 -20.68
CA ALA A 72 9.10 30.14 -21.70
C ALA A 72 9.38 29.52 -23.07
N THR A 73 9.57 28.20 -23.17
CA THR A 73 9.92 27.50 -24.42
C THR A 73 9.29 26.11 -24.44
N ALA A 74 8.22 25.98 -25.21
CA ALA A 74 7.56 24.69 -25.43
C ALA A 74 8.53 23.67 -26.07
N GLY A 75 8.43 22.42 -25.64
CA GLY A 75 9.22 21.29 -26.13
C GLY A 75 10.64 21.23 -25.56
N LEU A 76 11.00 22.15 -24.67
CA LEU A 76 12.37 22.26 -24.17
C LEU A 76 12.77 21.08 -23.29
N GLU A 77 13.92 20.49 -23.61
CA GLU A 77 14.57 19.48 -22.80
C GLU A 77 15.61 20.14 -21.88
N VAL A 78 15.50 19.87 -20.58
CA VAL A 78 16.44 20.32 -19.56
C VAL A 78 17.06 19.10 -18.87
N LEU A 79 18.38 19.03 -18.90
CA LEU A 79 19.19 18.09 -18.15
C LEU A 79 19.75 18.80 -16.91
N ILE A 80 19.47 18.26 -15.74
CA ILE A 80 20.04 18.70 -14.48
C ILE A 80 21.10 17.68 -14.04
N GLU A 81 22.36 18.10 -14.01
CA GLU A 81 23.50 17.27 -13.59
C GLU A 81 23.90 17.63 -12.16
N ILE A 82 23.86 16.67 -11.25
CA ILE A 82 24.36 16.82 -9.88
C ILE A 82 25.81 16.35 -9.83
N LEU A 83 26.74 17.29 -9.60
CA LEU A 83 28.17 17.07 -9.76
C LEU A 83 28.89 16.66 -8.47
N GLY A 84 28.25 16.81 -7.31
CA GLY A 84 28.87 16.58 -6.01
C GLY A 84 27.94 15.93 -4.98
N THR A 85 28.54 15.34 -3.96
CA THR A 85 27.80 14.79 -2.82
C THR A 85 27.16 15.93 -2.03
N GLY A 86 25.94 15.73 -1.58
CA GLY A 86 25.23 16.76 -0.83
C GLY A 86 23.99 16.22 -0.17
N ARG A 87 23.39 17.06 0.67
CA ARG A 87 22.12 16.79 1.32
C ARG A 87 21.25 18.03 1.22
N GLU A 88 20.02 17.85 0.78
CA GLU A 88 19.01 18.90 0.73
C GLU A 88 17.80 18.51 1.57
N THR A 89 17.32 19.44 2.40
CA THR A 89 16.03 19.29 3.08
C THR A 89 14.99 20.13 2.34
N LEU A 90 13.99 19.44 1.80
CA LEU A 90 12.91 20.09 1.06
C LEU A 90 12.13 21.05 1.97
N GLN A 91 11.78 22.22 1.42
CA GLN A 91 10.90 23.21 2.05
C GLN A 91 9.49 23.22 1.43
N SER A 92 9.31 22.47 0.35
CA SER A 92 8.06 22.30 -0.41
C SER A 92 8.16 21.01 -1.24
N ASN A 93 7.07 20.62 -1.91
CA ASN A 93 7.09 19.46 -2.80
C ASN A 93 8.09 19.68 -3.94
N LEU A 94 8.91 18.66 -4.22
CA LEU A 94 9.78 18.63 -5.39
C LEU A 94 9.01 17.98 -6.54
N ALA A 95 8.39 18.80 -7.38
CA ALA A 95 7.62 18.33 -8.52
C ALA A 95 8.43 18.44 -9.82
N LEU A 96 8.72 17.29 -10.42
CA LEU A 96 9.26 17.16 -11.77
C LEU A 96 8.08 16.95 -12.70
N ASP A 97 7.56 18.03 -13.25
CA ASP A 97 6.51 18.00 -14.25
C ASP A 97 7.02 18.69 -15.51
N GLY A 98 6.81 18.08 -16.67
CA GLY A 98 7.29 18.56 -17.98
C GLY A 98 6.50 19.78 -18.51
N GLY A 99 5.99 20.62 -17.61
CA GLY A 99 4.84 21.48 -17.85
C GLY A 99 3.54 20.69 -17.91
N ASP A 100 2.41 21.41 -18.02
CA ASP A 100 1.00 20.97 -18.03
C ASP A 100 0.58 19.84 -19.00
N GLY A 101 1.51 19.07 -19.55
CA GLY A 101 1.27 17.99 -20.50
C GLY A 101 0.98 18.47 -21.93
N THR A 102 0.82 19.78 -22.15
CA THR A 102 0.51 20.35 -23.47
C THR A 102 1.76 20.86 -24.20
N ASN A 103 2.78 21.26 -23.44
CA ASN A 103 3.98 21.88 -23.99
C ASN A 103 5.12 20.89 -24.31
N GLY A 104 5.03 19.61 -23.96
CA GLY A 104 5.97 18.56 -24.41
C GLY A 104 7.43 18.67 -23.92
N GLY A 105 7.73 19.49 -22.92
CA GLY A 105 9.07 19.61 -22.34
C GLY A 105 9.46 18.40 -21.49
N ARG A 106 10.76 18.13 -21.31
CA ARG A 106 11.28 17.04 -20.45
C ARG A 106 12.35 17.53 -19.49
N ILE A 107 12.23 17.16 -18.21
CA ILE A 107 13.27 17.36 -17.20
C ILE A 107 13.91 16.01 -16.90
N ARG A 108 15.23 15.91 -17.04
CA ARG A 108 16.01 14.75 -16.61
C ARG A 108 16.99 15.17 -15.54
N ILE A 109 16.98 14.50 -14.40
CA ILE A 109 17.98 14.69 -13.34
C ILE A 109 18.85 13.44 -13.30
N THR A 110 20.15 13.65 -13.31
CA THR A 110 21.15 12.60 -13.09
C THR A 110 22.09 13.01 -11.97
N SER A 111 22.41 12.06 -11.10
CA SER A 111 23.48 12.21 -10.13
C SER A 111 24.51 11.12 -10.34
N SER A 112 25.78 11.51 -10.39
CA SER A 112 26.92 10.60 -10.39
C SER A 112 27.46 10.31 -8.98
N THR A 113 26.89 10.94 -7.95
CA THR A 113 27.39 10.90 -6.57
C THR A 113 26.27 10.72 -5.55
N ALA A 114 26.61 10.63 -4.27
CA ALA A 114 25.65 10.56 -3.17
C ALA A 114 24.97 11.92 -2.93
N TYR A 115 23.87 12.20 -3.62
CA TYR A 115 23.01 13.33 -3.32
C TYR A 115 21.74 12.88 -2.60
N GLU A 116 21.54 13.33 -1.37
CA GLU A 116 20.46 12.89 -0.49
C GLU A 116 19.36 13.95 -0.36
N ILE A 117 18.12 13.57 -0.69
CA ILE A 117 16.93 14.40 -0.55
C ILE A 117 16.19 13.99 0.74
N LEU A 118 16.14 14.89 1.71
CA LEU A 118 15.35 14.75 2.93
C LEU A 118 14.02 15.46 2.74
N THR A 119 12.93 14.69 2.72
CA THR A 119 11.61 15.22 2.35
C THR A 119 10.80 15.81 3.51
N GLY A 120 11.01 15.33 4.74
CA GLY A 120 10.08 15.62 5.84
C GLY A 120 8.66 15.19 5.45
N LEU A 121 7.71 16.13 5.48
CA LEU A 121 6.32 15.90 5.08
C LEU A 121 6.04 16.13 3.59
N PHE A 122 7.03 16.56 2.82
CA PHE A 122 6.84 16.95 1.42
C PHE A 122 6.97 15.77 0.45
N ASP A 123 6.33 15.88 -0.70
CA ASP A 123 6.34 14.84 -1.72
C ASP A 123 7.44 15.08 -2.76
N VAL A 124 7.98 13.98 -3.30
CA VAL A 124 8.77 13.97 -4.54
C VAL A 124 7.88 13.43 -5.65
N ILE A 125 7.62 14.23 -6.67
CA ILE A 125 6.70 13.88 -7.76
C ILE A 125 7.51 13.81 -9.06
N VAL A 126 7.44 12.67 -9.74
CA VAL A 126 8.09 12.42 -11.04
C VAL A 126 7.00 12.15 -12.07
N ALA A 127 6.64 13.17 -12.85
CA ALA A 127 5.50 13.14 -13.76
C ALA A 127 5.90 13.28 -15.24
N SER A 128 4.98 13.02 -16.17
CA SER A 128 5.02 13.54 -17.55
C SER A 128 6.34 13.37 -18.31
N GLN A 129 6.81 12.13 -18.51
CA GLN A 129 8.08 11.82 -19.22
C GLN A 129 9.36 12.43 -18.60
N THR A 130 9.31 12.91 -17.36
CA THR A 130 10.50 13.32 -16.61
C THR A 130 11.21 12.12 -15.99
N SER A 131 12.48 12.31 -15.62
CA SER A 131 13.24 11.27 -14.91
C SER A 131 14.09 11.80 -13.79
N LEU A 132 14.13 11.07 -12.67
CA LEU A 132 15.02 11.32 -11.54
C LEU A 132 15.89 10.09 -11.29
N GLN A 133 17.20 10.23 -11.51
CA GLN A 133 18.14 9.11 -11.49
C GLN A 133 19.34 9.36 -10.56
N GLY A 134 19.75 8.32 -9.84
CA GLY A 134 21.01 8.29 -9.09
C GLY A 134 21.00 8.98 -7.72
N VAL A 135 19.86 9.53 -7.29
CA VAL A 135 19.73 10.19 -5.98
C VAL A 135 19.36 9.22 -4.87
N ASP A 136 19.69 9.59 -3.64
CA ASP A 136 19.13 8.99 -2.43
C ASP A 136 17.93 9.80 -1.96
N VAL A 137 16.86 9.14 -1.55
CA VAL A 137 15.65 9.79 -1.02
C VAL A 137 15.34 9.25 0.36
N VAL A 138 15.16 10.15 1.33
CA VAL A 138 14.72 9.82 2.69
C VAL A 138 13.34 10.43 2.93
N LEU A 139 12.36 9.56 3.14
CA LEU A 139 10.98 9.95 3.40
C LEU A 139 10.72 10.12 4.90
N GLY A 140 10.41 11.35 5.32
CA GLY A 140 10.11 11.71 6.73
C GLY A 140 8.63 11.91 7.01
N GLY A 141 7.75 11.30 6.18
CA GLY A 141 6.29 11.39 6.26
C GLY A 141 5.63 11.69 4.92
N GLY A 142 6.37 12.31 4.00
CA GLY A 142 5.96 12.50 2.60
C GLY A 142 6.08 11.23 1.76
N ARG A 143 5.76 11.35 0.46
CA ARG A 143 5.69 10.24 -0.50
C ARG A 143 6.54 10.49 -1.73
N VAL A 144 6.90 9.41 -2.41
CA VAL A 144 7.31 9.48 -3.82
C VAL A 144 6.10 9.15 -4.70
N GLN A 145 5.79 9.99 -5.68
CA GLN A 145 4.76 9.73 -6.68
C GLN A 145 5.40 9.66 -8.07
N VAL A 146 5.27 8.54 -8.76
CA VAL A 146 5.76 8.34 -10.13
C VAL A 146 4.55 8.25 -11.05
N ASN A 147 4.25 9.34 -11.77
CA ASN A 147 3.05 9.50 -12.59
C ASN A 147 3.43 9.56 -14.08
N ASN A 148 3.51 8.42 -14.77
CA ASN A 148 4.06 8.32 -16.14
C ASN A 148 5.49 8.88 -16.31
N GLY A 149 6.27 8.92 -15.22
CA GLY A 149 7.68 9.30 -15.21
C GLY A 149 8.60 8.10 -14.96
N THR A 150 9.91 8.36 -14.91
CA THR A 150 10.92 7.33 -14.58
C THR A 150 11.68 7.71 -13.31
N PHE A 151 11.51 6.95 -12.25
CA PHE A 151 12.24 7.14 -11.01
C PHE A 151 13.24 6.01 -10.82
N GLN A 152 14.53 6.36 -10.89
CA GLN A 152 15.63 5.43 -10.72
C GLN A 152 16.55 5.82 -9.55
N PRO A 153 16.06 5.72 -8.30
CA PRO A 153 16.84 6.09 -7.14
C PRO A 153 18.03 5.16 -6.98
N ARG A 154 19.11 5.69 -6.43
CA ARG A 154 20.19 4.85 -5.91
C ARG A 154 19.75 4.16 -4.62
N LYS A 155 19.07 4.89 -3.74
CA LYS A 155 18.49 4.38 -2.50
C LYS A 155 17.22 5.14 -2.13
N VAL A 156 16.18 4.44 -1.68
CA VAL A 156 15.07 5.06 -0.94
C VAL A 156 14.99 4.50 0.47
N THR A 157 14.84 5.40 1.42
CA THR A 157 14.72 5.14 2.85
C THR A 157 13.38 5.69 3.32
N LEU A 158 12.51 4.85 3.88
CA LEU A 158 11.25 5.28 4.47
C LEU A 158 11.48 5.37 5.99
N ASN A 159 11.41 6.57 6.58
CA ASN A 159 11.69 6.79 8.00
C ASN A 159 10.46 7.22 8.83
N ASP A 160 9.30 7.43 8.20
CA ASP A 160 8.04 7.76 8.88
C ASP A 160 6.88 6.86 8.43
N PRO A 161 6.08 6.30 9.38
CA PRO A 161 4.89 5.45 9.17
C PRO A 161 3.95 5.79 8.00
N ARG A 162 3.90 7.05 7.59
CA ARG A 162 3.00 7.56 6.54
C ARG A 162 3.65 7.55 5.15
N SER A 163 4.95 7.32 5.07
CA SER A 163 5.70 7.33 3.83
C SER A 163 5.34 6.16 2.94
N ASN A 164 5.23 6.43 1.64
CA ASN A 164 4.87 5.45 0.63
C ASN A 164 5.47 5.83 -0.74
N ILE A 165 5.60 4.86 -1.63
CA ILE A 165 5.93 5.07 -3.04
C ILE A 165 4.71 4.70 -3.87
N LEU A 166 4.16 5.65 -4.62
CA LEU A 166 3.03 5.46 -5.50
C LEU A 166 3.52 5.45 -6.95
N VAL A 167 3.24 4.37 -7.69
CA VAL A 167 3.60 4.22 -9.10
C VAL A 167 2.32 4.16 -9.92
N ASN A 168 2.02 5.22 -10.66
CA ASN A 168 0.75 5.40 -11.34
C ASN A 168 0.92 5.61 -12.85
N GLY A 169 0.12 4.87 -13.62
CA GLY A 169 0.00 5.06 -15.06
C GLY A 169 0.83 4.09 -15.89
N ASN A 170 0.64 4.15 -17.21
CA ASN A 170 1.07 3.09 -18.12
C ASN A 170 2.57 3.08 -18.43
N ALA A 171 3.24 4.22 -18.27
CA ALA A 171 4.66 4.39 -18.54
C ALA A 171 5.46 4.70 -17.26
N ALA A 172 4.85 4.57 -16.08
CA ALA A 172 5.52 4.81 -14.83
C ALA A 172 6.51 3.69 -14.52
N VAL A 173 7.77 4.05 -14.28
CA VAL A 173 8.85 3.10 -14.04
C VAL A 173 9.53 3.43 -12.71
N LEU A 174 9.59 2.46 -11.82
CA LEU A 174 10.40 2.47 -10.61
C LEU A 174 11.51 1.41 -10.75
N GLU A 175 12.78 1.83 -10.74
CA GLU A 175 13.90 0.89 -10.72
C GLU A 175 15.07 1.36 -9.85
N GLY A 176 15.53 0.54 -8.91
CA GLY A 176 16.64 0.94 -8.03
C GLY A 176 16.55 0.34 -6.64
N ALA A 177 17.48 0.67 -5.76
CA ALA A 177 17.51 0.06 -4.44
C ALA A 177 16.55 0.75 -3.46
N LEU A 178 15.84 -0.06 -2.67
CA LEU A 178 14.97 0.39 -1.58
C LEU A 178 15.59 -0.12 -0.27
N ASN A 179 16.71 0.48 0.18
CA ASN A 179 17.56 -0.10 1.22
C ASN A 179 17.31 0.43 2.64
N GLN A 180 17.35 -0.52 3.59
CA GLN A 180 17.94 -0.46 4.94
C GLN A 180 17.32 0.38 6.08
N LEU A 181 16.20 1.05 5.90
CA LEU A 181 15.39 1.53 7.05
C LEU A 181 13.88 1.35 6.84
N ALA A 182 13.48 0.51 5.89
CA ALA A 182 12.15 -0.11 5.88
C ALA A 182 11.99 -1.15 7.02
N GLU A 183 12.68 -0.95 8.15
CA GLU A 183 12.67 -1.84 9.31
C GLU A 183 11.41 -1.68 10.18
N ILE A 184 10.51 -0.71 9.92
CA ILE A 184 9.37 -0.44 10.83
C ILE A 184 8.02 -0.07 10.14
N LEU A 185 7.91 0.03 8.82
CA LEU A 185 7.02 1.05 8.22
C LEU A 185 5.78 0.63 7.39
N CYS A 186 5.22 -0.56 7.59
CA CYS A 186 3.82 -0.87 7.19
C CYS A 186 2.84 -0.65 8.36
N GLN A 187 2.87 0.51 8.99
CA GLN A 187 1.85 0.97 9.94
C GLN A 187 1.83 2.46 9.68
N GLN A 188 0.75 3.11 9.24
CA GLN A 188 -0.54 3.10 9.90
C GLN A 188 -1.68 3.52 8.93
N PHE A 189 -1.66 3.03 7.68
CA PHE A 189 -2.80 3.08 6.74
C PHE A 189 -2.69 1.92 5.72
N LEU A 190 -3.46 0.83 5.91
CA LEU A 190 -3.82 -0.27 4.98
C LEU A 190 -2.86 -0.57 3.78
N ASP A 191 -1.59 -0.85 4.10
CA ASP A 191 -0.58 -1.81 3.55
C ASP A 191 -0.31 -1.99 2.04
N PRO A 192 0.46 -1.09 1.41
CA PRO A 192 1.78 -1.50 0.89
C PRO A 192 2.89 -0.41 0.95
N CYS A 193 4.18 -0.79 1.01
CA CYS A 193 5.31 0.17 0.93
C CYS A 193 5.56 0.72 -0.49
N VAL A 194 5.14 -0.03 -1.50
CA VAL A 194 5.07 0.39 -2.90
C VAL A 194 3.67 0.06 -3.41
N GLN A 195 2.88 1.09 -3.70
CA GLN A 195 1.55 0.95 -4.28
C GLN A 195 1.61 1.20 -5.78
N ILE A 196 1.04 0.29 -6.57
CA ILE A 196 1.09 0.38 -8.03
C ILE A 196 -0.32 0.42 -8.61
N SER A 197 -0.59 1.37 -9.49
CA SER A 197 -1.86 1.51 -10.22
C SER A 197 -1.67 1.51 -11.74
N GLY A 198 -2.70 1.07 -12.47
CA GLY A 198 -2.66 0.97 -13.93
C GLY A 198 -1.66 -0.08 -14.42
N ASN A 199 -0.85 0.25 -15.43
CA ASN A 199 0.18 -0.65 -15.99
C ASN A 199 1.60 -0.29 -15.54
N GLY A 200 1.75 0.30 -14.35
CA GLY A 200 3.06 0.70 -13.81
C GLY A 200 4.05 -0.47 -13.74
N ARG A 201 5.33 -0.15 -13.87
CA ARG A 201 6.44 -1.12 -13.87
C ARG A 201 7.35 -0.90 -12.67
N VAL A 202 7.58 -1.98 -11.92
CA VAL A 202 8.51 -2.03 -10.78
C VAL A 202 9.56 -3.11 -11.07
N SER A 203 10.81 -2.69 -11.21
CA SER A 203 11.88 -3.57 -11.66
C SER A 203 13.19 -3.34 -10.92
N ARG A 204 13.93 -4.41 -10.62
CA ARG A 204 15.22 -4.31 -9.90
C ARG A 204 15.12 -3.60 -8.54
N VAL A 205 13.97 -3.69 -7.87
CA VAL A 205 13.84 -3.19 -6.49
C VAL A 205 14.21 -4.24 -5.46
N SER A 206 14.76 -3.79 -4.33
CA SER A 206 15.17 -4.67 -3.23
C SER A 206 14.55 -4.30 -1.88
N PRO A 207 13.22 -4.39 -1.70
CA PRO A 207 12.55 -4.00 -0.46
C PRO A 207 12.74 -5.03 0.66
N ILE A 208 12.76 -4.55 1.90
CA ILE A 208 12.81 -5.35 3.11
C ILE A 208 11.50 -5.15 3.88
N VAL A 209 10.81 -6.25 4.20
CA VAL A 209 9.56 -6.27 4.97
C VAL A 209 9.82 -6.92 6.32
N SER A 210 9.92 -6.08 7.33
CA SER A 210 10.41 -6.39 8.68
C SER A 210 9.29 -6.42 9.73
N LYS A 211 8.04 -6.27 9.29
CA LYS A 211 6.88 -6.12 10.17
C LYS A 211 5.86 -7.23 9.95
N THR A 212 5.36 -7.77 11.06
CA THR A 212 4.22 -8.69 11.05
C THR A 212 2.99 -8.04 10.40
N GLY A 213 2.40 -8.72 9.41
CA GLY A 213 1.26 -8.23 8.64
C GLY A 213 1.60 -7.20 7.55
N GLY A 214 2.84 -6.70 7.50
CA GLY A 214 3.24 -5.68 6.53
C GLY A 214 3.37 -6.22 5.11
N VAL A 215 3.15 -5.35 4.12
CA VAL A 215 3.21 -5.66 2.68
C VAL A 215 4.30 -4.85 2.00
N GLY A 216 5.24 -5.53 1.33
CA GLY A 216 6.29 -4.87 0.55
C GLY A 216 5.76 -4.14 -0.68
N ILE A 217 4.99 -4.83 -1.53
CA ILE A 217 4.42 -4.28 -2.76
C ILE A 217 2.94 -4.65 -2.85
N GLY A 218 2.09 -3.68 -3.19
CA GLY A 218 0.64 -3.90 -3.34
C GLY A 218 0.09 -3.27 -4.61
N THR A 219 -0.91 -3.92 -5.19
CA THR A 219 -1.61 -3.41 -6.37
C THR A 219 -2.91 -2.72 -5.99
N VAL A 220 -3.25 -1.67 -6.72
CA VAL A 220 -4.59 -1.09 -6.70
C VAL A 220 -5.56 -2.02 -7.44
N PRO A 221 -6.79 -2.23 -6.95
CA PRO A 221 -7.80 -3.01 -7.66
C PRO A 221 -7.92 -2.63 -9.14
N GLY A 222 -8.05 -3.62 -10.02
CA GLY A 222 -8.12 -3.44 -11.47
C GLY A 222 -6.80 -3.15 -12.19
N SER A 223 -5.67 -3.05 -11.46
CA SER A 223 -4.37 -2.74 -12.06
C SER A 223 -3.71 -3.96 -12.71
N SER A 224 -2.89 -3.74 -13.74
CA SER A 224 -2.14 -4.79 -14.43
C SER A 224 -0.64 -4.45 -14.52
N PRO A 225 0.06 -4.37 -13.37
CA PRO A 225 1.45 -3.94 -13.33
C PRO A 225 2.42 -4.99 -13.86
N ILE A 226 3.64 -4.55 -14.17
CA ILE A 226 4.79 -5.42 -14.42
C ILE A 226 5.73 -5.36 -13.22
N LEU A 227 5.93 -6.50 -12.58
CA LEU A 227 6.81 -6.71 -11.44
C LEU A 227 7.89 -7.69 -11.85
N GLU A 228 9.11 -7.22 -12.09
CA GLU A 228 10.18 -8.09 -12.56
C GLU A 228 11.57 -7.83 -11.99
N ASN A 229 12.35 -8.90 -11.86
CA ASN A 229 13.76 -8.81 -11.42
C ASN A 229 13.91 -8.18 -10.03
N ASN A 230 12.90 -8.29 -9.16
CA ASN A 230 12.94 -7.73 -7.80
C ASN A 230 13.46 -8.76 -6.80
N THR A 231 14.12 -8.30 -5.74
CA THR A 231 14.58 -9.12 -4.61
C THR A 231 13.92 -8.66 -3.32
N ILE A 232 12.91 -9.38 -2.84
CA ILE A 232 12.11 -8.98 -1.66
C ILE A 232 12.50 -9.84 -0.46
N LEU A 233 12.90 -9.20 0.64
CA LEU A 233 13.28 -9.88 1.88
C LEU A 233 12.17 -9.75 2.92
N LEU A 234 11.70 -10.87 3.47
CA LEU A 234 10.70 -10.93 4.53
C LEU A 234 11.40 -11.30 5.84
N GLN A 235 11.53 -10.35 6.75
CA GLN A 235 12.22 -10.48 8.03
C GLN A 235 11.27 -10.59 9.23
N ALA A 236 9.96 -10.71 9.01
CA ALA A 236 8.99 -10.92 10.08
C ALA A 236 8.02 -12.05 9.80
N LEU A 237 7.54 -12.64 10.89
CA LEU A 237 6.42 -13.58 10.88
C LEU A 237 5.17 -12.89 10.34
N GLY A 238 4.42 -13.54 9.45
CA GLY A 238 3.19 -12.96 8.90
C GLY A 238 3.40 -11.77 7.95
N ALA A 239 4.65 -11.45 7.59
CA ALA A 239 4.94 -10.49 6.52
C ALA A 239 4.49 -11.01 5.15
N LEU A 240 4.18 -10.09 4.24
CA LEU A 240 3.76 -10.35 2.88
C LEU A 240 4.68 -9.62 1.88
N ALA A 241 5.18 -10.33 0.86
CA ALA A 241 6.01 -9.69 -0.17
C ALA A 241 5.14 -8.89 -1.15
N VAL A 242 4.14 -9.55 -1.73
CA VAL A 242 3.30 -8.98 -2.79
C VAL A 242 1.83 -9.28 -2.55
N ARG A 243 1.00 -8.23 -2.58
CA ARG A 243 -0.47 -8.32 -2.47
C ARG A 243 -1.12 -7.86 -3.77
N TYR A 244 -1.88 -8.74 -4.41
CA TYR A 244 -2.75 -8.38 -5.53
C TYR A 244 -4.17 -8.12 -5.04
N GLY A 245 -4.66 -6.89 -5.26
CA GLY A 245 -6.04 -6.51 -5.00
C GLY A 245 -7.04 -7.08 -6.02
N ASP A 246 -8.31 -6.73 -5.86
CA ASP A 246 -9.41 -7.26 -6.68
C ASP A 246 -9.26 -6.95 -8.16
N ASN A 247 -9.58 -7.93 -9.01
CA ASN A 247 -9.54 -7.81 -10.48
C ASN A 247 -8.18 -7.34 -11.03
N SER A 248 -7.10 -7.48 -10.26
CA SER A 248 -5.75 -7.13 -10.69
C SER A 248 -5.13 -8.21 -11.58
N GLY A 249 -4.55 -7.82 -12.70
CA GLY A 249 -3.82 -8.69 -13.63
C GLY A 249 -2.32 -8.41 -13.60
N GLY A 250 -1.68 -8.47 -14.77
CA GLY A 250 -0.29 -8.10 -14.95
C GLY A 250 0.69 -9.28 -14.94
N ILE A 251 1.97 -8.95 -14.84
CA ILE A 251 3.08 -9.91 -14.96
C ILE A 251 3.93 -9.82 -13.69
N PHE A 252 4.13 -10.96 -13.04
CA PHE A 252 5.06 -11.14 -11.93
C PHE A 252 6.12 -12.17 -12.34
N ARG A 253 7.31 -11.72 -12.73
CA ARG A 253 8.33 -12.62 -13.26
C ARG A 253 9.77 -12.37 -12.82
N ASN A 254 10.58 -13.41 -12.77
CA ASN A 254 12.01 -13.32 -12.43
C ASN A 254 12.28 -12.64 -11.08
N ASN A 255 11.34 -12.70 -10.15
CA ASN A 255 11.52 -12.13 -8.82
C ASN A 255 12.07 -13.18 -7.86
N GLN A 256 12.87 -12.72 -6.91
CA GLN A 256 13.36 -13.50 -5.78
C GLN A 256 12.67 -13.00 -4.51
N ILE A 257 11.94 -13.88 -3.83
CA ILE A 257 11.36 -13.60 -2.51
C ILE A 257 12.05 -14.52 -1.51
N GLU A 258 12.63 -13.97 -0.45
CA GLU A 258 13.24 -14.75 0.61
C GLU A 258 12.65 -14.37 1.97
N GLY A 259 12.14 -15.36 2.71
CA GLY A 259 11.70 -15.20 4.09
C GLY A 259 12.72 -15.79 5.06
N ASP A 260 13.20 -14.96 5.98
CA ASP A 260 14.06 -15.35 7.10
C ASP A 260 13.66 -14.55 8.37
N PRO A 261 12.51 -14.87 8.99
CA PRO A 261 12.14 -14.24 10.25
C PRO A 261 13.21 -14.63 11.29
N PRO A 262 13.75 -13.69 12.08
CA PRO A 262 14.68 -14.02 13.14
C PRO A 262 14.01 -15.04 14.04
N THR A 263 14.65 -16.20 14.20
CA THR A 263 14.23 -17.23 15.14
C THR A 263 13.99 -16.55 16.49
N ALA A 264 12.75 -16.60 16.99
CA ALA A 264 12.51 -16.39 18.41
C ALA A 264 13.49 -17.30 19.15
N GLY A 265 14.21 -16.74 20.13
CA GLY A 265 15.41 -17.32 20.73
C GLY A 265 15.36 -18.84 20.94
N ALA A 266 16.50 -19.48 20.71
CA ALA A 266 16.72 -20.91 20.87
C ALA A 266 15.96 -21.49 22.07
N GLY A 267 14.95 -22.34 21.81
CA GLY A 267 14.26 -23.10 22.86
C GLY A 267 12.78 -23.37 22.65
N LEU A 268 12.07 -22.61 21.80
CA LEU A 268 10.69 -22.91 21.47
C LEU A 268 10.62 -23.84 20.25
N VAL A 269 10.43 -25.14 20.51
CA VAL A 269 9.88 -26.06 19.52
C VAL A 269 8.51 -25.50 19.12
N LEU A 270 8.42 -24.91 17.93
CA LEU A 270 7.16 -24.50 17.32
C LEU A 270 6.36 -25.79 17.03
N GLN A 271 5.61 -26.28 18.02
CA GLN A 271 4.59 -27.29 17.78
C GLN A 271 3.51 -26.68 16.90
N ALA A 272 3.57 -27.07 15.63
CA ALA A 272 2.65 -26.66 14.60
C ALA A 272 1.23 -27.14 14.93
N ARG A 273 0.37 -26.23 15.39
CA ARG A 273 -1.04 -26.31 15.00
C ARG A 273 -1.15 -25.79 13.57
N GLN A 274 -1.15 -26.71 12.62
CA GLN A 274 -1.70 -26.51 11.29
C GLN A 274 -3.17 -26.11 11.43
N ALA A 275 -3.49 -24.83 11.18
CA ALA A 275 -4.85 -24.34 10.86
C ALA A 275 -4.89 -22.80 10.65
N GLY A 276 -3.95 -22.04 11.23
CA GLY A 276 -4.00 -20.57 11.22
C GLY A 276 -3.33 -19.90 10.01
N THR A 277 -3.90 -18.79 9.54
CA THR A 277 -3.38 -17.91 8.49
C THR A 277 -2.11 -17.13 8.86
N SER A 278 -1.51 -17.38 10.04
CA SER A 278 -0.49 -16.54 10.70
C SER A 278 0.96 -16.70 10.20
N GLY A 279 1.19 -17.34 9.05
CA GLY A 279 2.53 -17.56 8.47
C GLY A 279 2.97 -16.48 7.47
N THR A 280 4.28 -16.31 7.30
CA THR A 280 4.86 -15.44 6.26
C THR A 280 4.37 -15.91 4.88
N THR A 281 3.90 -14.96 4.07
CA THR A 281 3.33 -15.23 2.75
C THR A 281 4.18 -14.55 1.67
N GLY A 282 4.56 -15.29 0.63
CA GLY A 282 5.27 -14.69 -0.50
C GLY A 282 4.34 -13.80 -1.31
N ILE A 283 3.32 -14.41 -1.90
CA ILE A 283 2.35 -13.73 -2.77
C ILE A 283 0.94 -14.03 -2.26
N GLN A 284 0.12 -13.00 -2.13
CA GLN A 284 -1.30 -13.13 -1.79
C GLN A 284 -2.17 -12.54 -2.90
N LEU A 285 -3.18 -13.30 -3.32
CA LEU A 285 -4.16 -12.91 -4.31
C LEU A 285 -5.53 -12.82 -3.61
N ASP A 286 -6.03 -11.60 -3.43
CA ASP A 286 -7.22 -11.36 -2.59
C ASP A 286 -8.54 -11.57 -3.33
N GLY A 287 -8.63 -11.12 -4.59
CA GLY A 287 -9.93 -10.96 -5.25
C GLY A 287 -10.34 -12.06 -6.21
N ALA A 288 -11.67 -12.24 -6.31
CA ALA A 288 -12.35 -13.23 -7.15
C ALA A 288 -12.02 -13.16 -8.67
N GLY A 289 -11.44 -12.05 -9.14
CA GLY A 289 -11.06 -11.85 -10.55
C GLY A 289 -9.59 -11.47 -10.78
N SER A 290 -8.74 -11.44 -9.74
CA SER A 290 -7.32 -11.15 -9.95
C SER A 290 -6.72 -12.30 -10.76
N ILE A 291 -5.90 -12.06 -11.78
CA ILE A 291 -5.33 -13.10 -12.68
C ILE A 291 -3.92 -12.74 -13.18
N PRO A 292 -2.95 -12.45 -12.29
CA PRO A 292 -1.58 -12.18 -12.73
C PRO A 292 -0.91 -13.42 -13.33
N SER A 293 -0.04 -13.21 -14.31
CA SER A 293 0.89 -14.22 -14.81
C SER A 293 2.10 -14.31 -13.88
N ILE A 294 2.26 -15.42 -13.16
CA ILE A 294 3.32 -15.65 -12.16
C ILE A 294 4.32 -16.64 -12.74
N GLN A 295 5.48 -16.13 -13.19
CA GLN A 295 6.41 -16.90 -13.99
C GLN A 295 7.87 -16.79 -13.54
N SER A 296 8.61 -17.90 -13.54
CA SER A 296 10.06 -17.88 -13.37
C SER A 296 10.55 -17.22 -12.07
N ASN A 297 9.76 -17.24 -11.00
CA ASN A 297 10.13 -16.65 -9.72
C ASN A 297 10.81 -17.67 -8.82
N ARG A 298 11.69 -17.20 -7.92
CA ARG A 298 12.27 -17.98 -6.83
C ARG A 298 11.64 -17.54 -5.52
N ILE A 299 10.80 -18.39 -4.94
CA ILE A 299 10.01 -18.08 -3.74
C ILE A 299 10.46 -18.99 -2.61
N GLY A 300 11.33 -18.46 -1.77
CA GLY A 300 11.80 -19.14 -0.56
C GLY A 300 11.08 -18.61 0.67
N VAL A 301 9.95 -19.22 1.02
CA VAL A 301 9.20 -18.87 2.23
C VAL A 301 9.58 -19.80 3.37
N GLY A 302 10.63 -19.43 4.09
CA GLY A 302 10.75 -19.73 5.52
C GLY A 302 11.85 -20.68 5.98
N ARG A 303 12.02 -20.60 7.32
CA ARG A 303 12.56 -21.55 8.30
C ARG A 303 11.48 -22.07 9.27
N ILE A 304 10.21 -21.78 9.00
CA ILE A 304 9.10 -21.81 9.97
C ILE A 304 7.89 -22.54 9.40
N ALA A 305 7.32 -23.46 10.20
CA ALA A 305 6.13 -24.23 9.84
C ALA A 305 4.92 -23.32 9.54
N GLY A 306 4.19 -23.60 8.46
CA GLY A 306 3.00 -22.83 8.06
C GLY A 306 3.25 -21.63 7.14
N SER A 307 4.50 -21.41 6.68
CA SER A 307 4.81 -20.39 5.67
C SER A 307 4.20 -20.75 4.31
N VAL A 308 3.72 -19.76 3.55
CA VAL A 308 2.98 -19.96 2.30
C VAL A 308 3.67 -19.25 1.13
N GLY A 309 3.96 -19.98 0.04
CA GLY A 309 4.57 -19.40 -1.15
C GLY A 309 3.60 -18.48 -1.88
N ILE A 310 2.52 -19.07 -2.39
CA ILE A 310 1.39 -18.37 -3.01
C ILE A 310 0.11 -18.71 -2.25
N ARG A 311 -0.63 -17.69 -1.84
CA ARG A 311 -1.94 -17.80 -1.21
C ARG A 311 -3.01 -17.23 -2.14
N ILE A 312 -4.02 -18.02 -2.46
CA ILE A 312 -5.14 -17.65 -3.32
C ILE A 312 -6.40 -17.65 -2.45
N LEU A 313 -6.94 -16.47 -2.16
CA LEU A 313 -8.07 -16.32 -1.23
C LEU A 313 -9.43 -16.53 -1.90
N GLN A 314 -9.53 -16.26 -3.21
CA GLN A 314 -10.77 -16.40 -3.97
C GLN A 314 -10.49 -16.87 -5.41
N GLY A 315 -11.36 -17.76 -5.92
CA GLY A 315 -11.43 -18.09 -7.35
C GLY A 315 -11.39 -19.58 -7.70
N THR A 316 -12.19 -19.95 -8.71
CA THR A 316 -12.17 -21.25 -9.43
C THR A 316 -11.40 -21.17 -10.75
N GLN A 317 -10.91 -19.97 -11.11
CA GLN A 317 -10.35 -19.67 -12.42
C GLN A 317 -8.89 -20.12 -12.55
N ALA A 318 -8.51 -20.64 -13.71
CA ALA A 318 -7.11 -20.95 -14.01
C ALA A 318 -6.26 -19.67 -14.08
N ARG A 319 -5.00 -19.80 -13.68
CA ARG A 319 -3.97 -18.76 -13.59
C ARG A 319 -2.71 -19.31 -14.22
N THR A 320 -1.91 -18.46 -14.84
CA THR A 320 -0.61 -18.86 -15.36
C THR A 320 0.40 -18.85 -14.23
N ILE A 321 0.66 -20.03 -13.65
CA ILE A 321 1.67 -20.22 -12.60
C ILE A 321 2.65 -21.29 -13.08
N SER A 322 3.80 -20.86 -13.62
CA SER A 322 4.74 -21.78 -14.29
C SER A 322 6.19 -21.33 -14.19
N GLY A 323 7.12 -22.27 -14.18
CA GLY A 323 8.56 -22.02 -14.11
C GLY A 323 9.03 -21.49 -12.76
N ASN A 324 8.18 -21.43 -11.74
CA ASN A 324 8.57 -20.95 -10.42
C ASN A 324 9.29 -22.05 -9.63
N THR A 325 10.25 -21.63 -8.81
CA THR A 325 10.94 -22.49 -7.85
C THR A 325 10.51 -22.12 -6.44
N PHE A 326 9.90 -23.07 -5.75
CA PHE A 326 9.51 -22.95 -4.34
C PHE A 326 10.55 -23.64 -3.46
N LEU A 327 10.98 -22.96 -2.41
CA LEU A 327 12.02 -23.44 -1.49
C LEU A 327 11.51 -23.39 -0.06
N ALA A 328 11.41 -24.54 0.60
CA ALA A 328 11.23 -24.64 2.05
C ALA A 328 12.62 -24.88 2.68
N ARG A 329 13.13 -23.94 3.49
CA ARG A 329 14.43 -24.08 4.15
C ARG A 329 14.20 -24.54 5.60
N GLY A 330 14.88 -25.58 6.07
CA GLY A 330 14.79 -26.06 7.45
C GLY A 330 13.83 -27.23 7.68
N GLU A 331 13.69 -27.65 8.95
CA GLU A 331 12.92 -28.84 9.35
C GLU A 331 11.38 -28.63 9.35
N GLY A 332 10.93 -27.38 9.22
CA GLY A 332 9.51 -27.03 9.20
C GLY A 332 8.82 -27.39 7.87
N VAL A 333 7.50 -27.56 7.94
CA VAL A 333 6.65 -27.86 6.78
C VAL A 333 6.10 -26.57 6.17
N GLY A 334 6.47 -26.25 4.93
CA GLY A 334 5.94 -25.11 4.17
C GLY A 334 4.74 -25.50 3.30
N VAL A 335 3.98 -24.51 2.80
CA VAL A 335 2.95 -24.71 1.78
C VAL A 335 3.34 -23.94 0.52
N ALA A 336 3.56 -24.63 -0.59
CA ALA A 336 3.98 -23.95 -1.82
C ALA A 336 2.84 -23.10 -2.41
N ILE A 337 1.65 -23.71 -2.56
CA ILE A 337 0.44 -23.06 -3.07
C ILE A 337 -0.73 -23.43 -2.16
N GLN A 338 -1.35 -22.42 -1.55
CA GLN A 338 -2.59 -22.53 -0.80
C GLN A 338 -3.73 -21.96 -1.65
N ALA A 339 -4.75 -22.78 -1.92
CA ALA A 339 -5.92 -22.40 -2.70
C ALA A 339 -7.16 -22.31 -1.82
N ALA A 340 -8.12 -21.46 -2.22
CA ALA A 340 -9.39 -21.32 -1.54
C ALA A 340 -10.19 -22.64 -1.56
N PRO A 341 -11.05 -22.90 -0.55
CA PRO A 341 -12.00 -24.01 -0.60
C PRO A 341 -12.86 -23.93 -1.87
N GLY A 342 -13.11 -25.08 -2.51
CA GLY A 342 -13.91 -25.17 -3.74
C GLY A 342 -13.14 -24.93 -5.05
N THR A 343 -11.84 -24.62 -5.02
CA THR A 343 -11.02 -24.64 -6.25
C THR A 343 -10.93 -26.07 -6.79
N PRO A 344 -11.28 -26.35 -8.06
CA PRO A 344 -11.26 -27.71 -8.61
C PRO A 344 -9.88 -28.35 -8.58
N ASP A 345 -9.78 -29.64 -8.26
CA ASP A 345 -8.51 -30.36 -8.15
C ASP A 345 -7.66 -30.30 -9.41
N ALA A 346 -8.31 -30.33 -10.58
CA ALA A 346 -7.66 -30.19 -11.88
C ALA A 346 -6.99 -28.81 -12.05
N VAL A 347 -7.60 -27.74 -11.54
CA VAL A 347 -7.04 -26.38 -11.55
C VAL A 347 -5.83 -26.32 -10.64
N VAL A 348 -5.95 -26.86 -9.41
CA VAL A 348 -4.80 -26.91 -8.51
C VAL A 348 -3.68 -27.79 -9.11
N ALA A 349 -4.01 -28.86 -9.84
CA ALA A 349 -3.04 -29.74 -10.53
C ALA A 349 -2.25 -28.98 -11.59
N ALA A 350 -2.94 -28.16 -12.38
CA ALA A 350 -2.29 -27.28 -13.34
C ALA A 350 -1.33 -26.30 -12.67
N TYR A 351 -1.69 -25.74 -11.50
CA TYR A 351 -0.79 -24.84 -10.76
C TYR A 351 0.47 -25.53 -10.24
N LEU A 352 0.46 -26.84 -10.02
CA LEU A 352 1.64 -27.56 -9.56
C LEU A 352 2.51 -28.08 -10.72
N ALA A 353 1.89 -28.50 -11.83
CA ALA A 353 2.55 -29.25 -12.89
C ALA A 353 3.72 -28.51 -13.60
N GLY A 354 3.76 -27.18 -13.53
CA GLY A 354 4.79 -26.37 -14.18
C GLY A 354 5.87 -25.81 -13.25
N ASN A 355 5.94 -26.23 -11.98
CA ASN A 355 6.80 -25.59 -10.98
C ASN A 355 7.77 -26.58 -10.31
N THR A 356 8.88 -26.06 -9.80
CA THR A 356 9.87 -26.83 -9.05
C THR A 356 9.67 -26.62 -7.55
N PHE A 357 9.71 -27.70 -6.77
CA PHE A 357 9.56 -27.66 -5.31
C PHE A 357 10.78 -28.31 -4.66
N GLN A 358 11.43 -27.62 -3.73
CA GLN A 358 12.59 -28.13 -2.99
C GLN A 358 12.35 -28.02 -1.48
N GLY A 359 12.70 -29.06 -0.73
CA GLY A 359 12.51 -29.14 0.72
C GLY A 359 11.16 -29.76 1.11
N ASN A 360 10.83 -29.65 2.41
CA ASN A 360 9.66 -30.32 3.00
C ASN A 360 8.41 -29.45 2.86
N PHE A 361 7.66 -29.64 1.77
CA PHE A 361 6.36 -29.01 1.59
C PHE A 361 5.22 -29.95 2.01
N ALA A 362 4.28 -29.46 2.81
CA ALA A 362 2.98 -30.10 2.98
C ALA A 362 2.24 -30.00 1.65
N GLN A 363 1.64 -31.12 1.23
CA GLN A 363 0.69 -31.12 0.14
C GLN A 363 -0.55 -30.29 0.54
N ARG A 364 -0.93 -29.38 -0.38
CA ARG A 364 -2.21 -28.68 -0.53
C ARG A 364 -3.16 -28.70 0.68
N VAL A 365 -3.39 -27.53 1.26
CA VAL A 365 -4.66 -27.27 1.95
C VAL A 365 -5.60 -26.69 0.91
N THR A 366 -6.31 -27.54 0.17
CA THR A 366 -7.70 -27.22 -0.16
C THR A 366 -8.41 -27.18 1.19
N GLY A 367 -9.22 -26.14 1.44
CA GLY A 367 -9.81 -25.92 2.77
C GLY A 367 -10.34 -27.20 3.41
N GLU A 368 -10.14 -27.27 4.73
CA GLU A 368 -10.71 -28.22 5.70
C GLU A 368 -11.77 -29.17 5.12
N PRO A 369 -11.60 -30.50 5.26
CA PRO A 369 -12.55 -31.45 4.70
C PRO A 369 -13.96 -31.15 5.24
N ALA A 370 -14.92 -31.01 4.32
CA ALA A 370 -16.32 -30.97 4.68
C ALA A 370 -16.63 -32.15 5.61
N PRO A 371 -17.43 -31.97 6.69
CA PRO A 371 -17.72 -33.03 7.63
C PRO A 371 -18.24 -34.25 6.87
N ILE A 372 -17.58 -35.39 7.07
CA ILE A 372 -17.90 -36.66 6.43
C ILE A 372 -19.39 -36.97 6.70
N PRO A 373 -20.23 -37.18 5.67
CA PRO A 373 -21.60 -37.59 5.89
C PRO A 373 -21.61 -38.94 6.61
N ALA A 374 -22.28 -38.99 7.76
CA ALA A 374 -22.43 -40.20 8.56
C ALA A 374 -23.09 -41.33 7.74
N PRO A 375 -22.69 -42.60 7.94
CA PRO A 375 -23.09 -43.69 7.07
C PRO A 375 -24.60 -43.97 7.14
N ALA A 376 -25.17 -44.25 5.97
CA ALA A 376 -26.60 -44.52 5.80
C ALA A 376 -27.03 -45.82 6.51
N PRO A 377 -28.08 -45.78 7.35
CA PRO A 377 -28.73 -47.00 7.81
C PRO A 377 -29.58 -47.62 6.68
N THR A 378 -29.42 -48.92 6.47
CA THR A 378 -30.21 -49.76 5.53
C THR A 378 -31.56 -50.16 6.16
N PRO A 379 -32.53 -50.65 5.38
CA PRO A 379 -33.90 -50.12 5.27
C PRO A 379 -34.89 -50.81 6.22
N THR A 380 -36.12 -50.30 6.32
CA THR A 380 -37.37 -51.09 6.13
C THR A 380 -38.62 -50.23 6.36
N GLU A 381 -39.40 -50.12 5.27
CA GLU A 381 -40.85 -49.97 5.10
C GLU A 381 -41.63 -48.65 5.39
N THR A 382 -42.75 -48.56 4.67
CA THR A 382 -43.45 -47.42 4.05
C THR A 382 -44.94 -47.46 4.48
N PRO A 383 -45.81 -46.45 4.28
CA PRO A 383 -45.83 -45.02 4.68
C PRO A 383 -47.14 -44.63 5.45
N THR A 384 -47.21 -43.50 6.18
CA THR A 384 -48.44 -42.66 6.29
C THR A 384 -48.13 -41.28 6.94
N PRO A 385 -48.98 -40.24 6.77
CA PRO A 385 -48.62 -38.92 6.27
C PRO A 385 -47.92 -38.00 7.29
N THR A 386 -47.02 -37.18 6.76
CA THR A 386 -46.16 -36.20 7.44
C THR A 386 -46.93 -35.19 8.31
N PRO A 387 -46.67 -35.11 9.63
CA PRO A 387 -46.97 -33.92 10.42
C PRO A 387 -45.92 -32.83 10.16
N ALA A 388 -46.37 -31.57 10.18
CA ALA A 388 -45.61 -30.37 9.82
C ALA A 388 -44.22 -30.27 10.50
N PRO A 389 -43.20 -29.72 9.80
CA PRO A 389 -41.83 -29.68 10.31
C PRO A 389 -41.73 -28.83 11.58
N THR A 390 -41.07 -29.40 12.58
CA THR A 390 -40.64 -28.75 13.81
C THR A 390 -39.62 -27.64 13.48
N PRO A 391 -39.71 -26.45 14.11
CA PRO A 391 -38.84 -25.32 13.76
C PRO A 391 -37.37 -25.60 14.06
N SER A 392 -36.51 -25.27 13.09
CA SER A 392 -35.06 -25.22 13.21
C SER A 392 -34.64 -24.32 14.38
N PRO A 393 -33.59 -24.66 15.15
CA PRO A 393 -33.13 -23.81 16.26
C PRO A 393 -32.71 -22.45 15.72
N THR A 394 -33.34 -21.40 16.26
CA THR A 394 -33.00 -20.00 15.99
C THR A 394 -31.54 -19.73 16.40
N PRO A 395 -30.72 -19.06 15.57
CA PRO A 395 -29.37 -18.67 15.96
C PRO A 395 -29.43 -17.84 17.25
N THR A 396 -28.59 -18.21 18.22
CA THR A 396 -28.48 -17.47 19.48
C THR A 396 -27.92 -16.07 19.20
N PRO A 397 -28.54 -14.98 19.69
CA PRO A 397 -28.03 -13.62 19.48
C PRO A 397 -26.59 -13.46 19.99
N PRO A 398 -25.75 -12.63 19.35
CA PRO A 398 -24.40 -12.36 19.82
C PRO A 398 -24.42 -11.71 21.21
N VAL A 399 -23.53 -12.17 22.10
CA VAL A 399 -23.34 -11.57 23.42
C VAL A 399 -22.63 -10.22 23.24
N LEU A 400 -23.29 -9.13 23.66
CA LEU A 400 -22.75 -7.77 23.55
C LEU A 400 -22.00 -7.38 24.83
N GLY A 401 -20.85 -6.75 24.65
CA GLY A 401 -20.13 -6.05 25.68
C GLY A 401 -20.91 -4.85 26.19
N THR A 402 -20.80 -4.61 27.49
CA THR A 402 -21.58 -3.61 28.23
C THR A 402 -20.67 -2.77 29.11
N GLY A 403 -21.18 -1.63 29.57
CA GLY A 403 -20.55 -0.83 30.61
C GLY A 403 -21.27 0.50 30.82
N PRO A 404 -20.62 1.52 31.41
CA PRO A 404 -21.26 2.81 31.66
C PRO A 404 -21.75 3.52 30.40
N ILE A 405 -21.13 3.28 29.24
CA ILE A 405 -21.68 3.64 27.93
C ILE A 405 -21.76 2.38 27.06
N GLN A 406 -22.89 2.17 26.41
CA GLN A 406 -23.07 1.20 25.33
C GLN A 406 -23.92 1.83 24.23
N VAL A 407 -23.48 1.74 22.99
CA VAL A 407 -24.16 2.22 21.79
C VAL A 407 -24.32 1.03 20.84
N THR A 408 -25.56 0.65 20.58
CA THR A 408 -25.89 -0.49 19.72
C THR A 408 -26.66 0.00 18.50
N LEU A 409 -26.13 -0.26 17.31
CA LEU A 409 -26.82 -0.11 16.04
C LEU A 409 -27.49 -1.45 15.70
N SER A 410 -28.74 -1.42 15.24
CA SER A 410 -29.47 -2.62 14.81
C SER A 410 -30.28 -2.36 13.55
N TRP A 411 -30.28 -3.31 12.62
CA TRP A 411 -31.08 -3.27 11.39
C TRP A 411 -31.47 -4.68 10.96
N ASN A 412 -32.47 -4.77 10.07
CA ASN A 412 -33.11 -6.02 9.71
C ASN A 412 -32.90 -6.44 8.24
N THR A 413 -31.71 -6.19 7.70
CA THR A 413 -31.30 -6.62 6.36
C THR A 413 -29.89 -7.22 6.40
N ILE A 414 -29.47 -7.87 5.31
CA ILE A 414 -28.12 -8.41 5.17
C ILE A 414 -27.08 -7.37 4.74
N ASP A 415 -27.50 -6.11 4.54
CA ASP A 415 -26.61 -5.03 4.10
C ASP A 415 -25.65 -4.62 5.23
N ASP A 416 -24.55 -3.99 4.84
CA ASP A 416 -23.43 -3.66 5.71
C ASP A 416 -23.54 -2.20 6.16
N LEU A 417 -24.00 -1.98 7.39
CA LEU A 417 -24.12 -0.67 8.04
C LEU A 417 -23.12 -0.56 9.17
N ASN A 418 -22.28 0.48 9.12
CA ASN A 418 -21.22 0.72 10.08
C ASN A 418 -21.62 1.75 11.13
N LEU A 419 -21.27 1.47 12.38
CA LEU A 419 -21.37 2.35 13.54
C LEU A 419 -20.04 3.06 13.80
N TYR A 420 -20.10 4.38 13.91
CA TYR A 420 -18.99 5.23 14.33
C TYR A 420 -19.38 5.95 15.62
N VAL A 421 -18.55 5.86 16.66
CA VAL A 421 -18.77 6.58 17.91
C VAL A 421 -17.52 7.38 18.27
N THR A 422 -17.62 8.70 18.19
CA THR A 422 -16.55 9.63 18.55
C THR A 422 -16.72 10.11 19.98
N ASP A 423 -15.68 9.95 20.79
CA ASP A 423 -15.66 10.34 22.20
C ASP A 423 -15.27 11.82 22.40
N PRO A 424 -15.36 12.36 23.63
CA PRO A 424 -14.97 13.73 23.94
C PRO A 424 -13.50 14.07 23.63
N THR A 425 -12.62 13.05 23.61
CA THR A 425 -11.20 13.18 23.25
C THR A 425 -10.95 13.21 21.74
N LYS A 426 -12.03 13.20 20.94
CA LYS A 426 -12.04 13.22 19.48
C LYS A 426 -11.50 11.95 18.83
N GLN A 427 -11.49 10.84 19.57
CA GLN A 427 -11.18 9.53 19.03
C GLN A 427 -12.47 8.81 18.63
N THR A 428 -12.45 8.16 17.47
CA THR A 428 -13.63 7.47 16.92
C THR A 428 -13.44 5.96 16.94
N VAL A 429 -14.35 5.26 17.61
CA VAL A 429 -14.46 3.80 17.54
C VAL A 429 -15.31 3.40 16.33
N PHE A 430 -14.78 2.54 15.48
CA PHE A 430 -15.49 1.96 14.32
C PHE A 430 -14.73 0.72 13.80
N PHE A 431 -15.21 0.05 12.75
CA PHE A 431 -14.66 -1.23 12.26
C PHE A 431 -13.14 -1.25 12.03
N ASN A 432 -12.54 -0.14 11.56
CA ASN A 432 -11.09 0.00 11.30
C ASN A 432 -10.31 0.68 12.43
N ASN A 433 -10.98 1.11 13.50
CA ASN A 433 -10.38 1.59 14.75
C ASN A 433 -11.19 1.08 15.94
N ARG A 434 -11.10 -0.25 16.16
CA ARG A 434 -12.02 -0.95 17.08
C ARG A 434 -11.77 -0.66 18.55
N ILE A 435 -10.64 -0.05 18.92
CA ILE A 435 -10.29 0.29 20.30
C ILE A 435 -9.67 1.69 20.32
N VAL A 436 -10.13 2.56 21.21
CA VAL A 436 -9.56 3.91 21.41
C VAL A 436 -8.91 4.03 22.79
N PRO A 437 -7.94 4.96 22.99
CA PRO A 437 -7.25 5.12 24.27
C PRO A 437 -8.15 5.40 25.48
N SER A 438 -9.34 5.99 25.26
CA SER A 438 -10.33 6.22 26.33
C SER A 438 -11.03 4.95 26.82
N GLY A 439 -10.73 3.79 26.21
CA GLY A 439 -11.29 2.48 26.59
C GLY A 439 -12.52 2.05 25.79
N GLY A 440 -12.93 2.84 24.78
CA GLY A 440 -14.04 2.49 23.90
C GLY A 440 -13.67 1.33 22.99
N ARG A 441 -14.58 0.36 22.84
CA ARG A 441 -14.36 -0.86 22.05
C ARG A 441 -15.57 -1.22 21.18
N LEU A 442 -15.32 -1.57 19.92
CA LEU A 442 -16.27 -2.29 19.05
C LEU A 442 -16.03 -3.80 19.21
N ASP A 443 -17.07 -4.56 19.55
CA ASP A 443 -16.98 -6.01 19.74
C ASP A 443 -17.82 -6.84 18.77
N VAL A 444 -18.93 -6.30 18.29
CA VAL A 444 -19.76 -6.91 17.25
C VAL A 444 -19.87 -5.97 16.07
N ASP A 445 -19.62 -6.53 14.89
CA ASP A 445 -19.49 -5.88 13.58
C ASP A 445 -20.21 -6.78 12.56
N ALA A 446 -21.54 -6.67 12.52
CA ALA A 446 -22.40 -7.58 11.75
C ALA A 446 -22.45 -7.20 10.27
N ASN A 447 -22.50 -8.21 9.40
CA ASN A 447 -22.54 -8.08 7.94
C ASN A 447 -21.29 -7.44 7.30
N ALA A 448 -20.22 -7.25 8.08
CA ALA A 448 -18.96 -6.72 7.61
C ALA A 448 -18.48 -7.39 6.32
N ASP A 449 -18.22 -6.57 5.31
CA ASP A 449 -17.76 -6.95 3.97
C ASP A 449 -18.68 -7.93 3.21
N CYS A 450 -19.92 -8.12 3.69
CA CYS A 450 -20.90 -9.08 3.18
C CYS A 450 -20.45 -10.56 3.25
N VAL A 451 -19.53 -10.94 4.15
CA VAL A 451 -18.96 -12.31 4.16
C VAL A 451 -19.78 -13.30 5.01
N ALA A 452 -20.31 -12.87 6.16
CA ALA A 452 -21.10 -13.68 7.07
C ALA A 452 -22.36 -12.92 7.52
N VAL A 453 -23.29 -12.75 6.58
CA VAL A 453 -24.44 -11.87 6.77
C VAL A 453 -25.58 -12.49 7.57
N THR A 454 -26.31 -11.65 8.30
CA THR A 454 -27.50 -11.95 9.08
C THR A 454 -28.57 -10.89 8.86
N GLN A 455 -29.84 -11.29 8.93
CA GLN A 455 -30.98 -10.36 8.88
C GLN A 455 -31.33 -9.77 10.24
N ASN A 456 -30.67 -10.18 11.32
CA ASN A 456 -30.81 -9.59 12.66
C ASN A 456 -29.46 -8.98 13.05
N ALA A 457 -29.03 -8.00 12.26
CA ALA A 457 -27.69 -7.45 12.34
C ALA A 457 -27.60 -6.41 13.46
N VAL A 458 -26.47 -6.45 14.18
CA VAL A 458 -26.14 -5.51 15.24
C VAL A 458 -24.67 -5.13 15.18
N GLU A 459 -24.38 -3.86 15.42
CA GLU A 459 -23.04 -3.41 15.83
C GLU A 459 -23.09 -2.83 17.23
N ASN A 460 -22.00 -2.98 17.98
CA ASN A 460 -21.97 -2.56 19.37
C ASN A 460 -20.63 -1.93 19.76
N VAL A 461 -20.68 -0.68 20.22
CA VAL A 461 -19.56 0.04 20.82
C VAL A 461 -19.85 0.28 22.29
N PHE A 462 -18.89 0.00 23.17
CA PHE A 462 -19.05 0.21 24.61
C PHE A 462 -17.76 0.67 25.30
N TRP A 463 -17.91 1.28 26.47
CA TRP A 463 -16.83 1.56 27.42
C TRP A 463 -17.08 0.74 28.67
N ALA A 464 -16.16 -0.17 29.00
CA ALA A 464 -16.32 -1.10 30.13
C ALA A 464 -16.06 -0.46 31.51
N SER A 465 -15.25 0.60 31.57
CA SER A 465 -14.77 1.22 32.81
C SER A 465 -15.15 2.70 32.89
N THR A 466 -14.20 3.61 32.71
CA THR A 466 -14.37 5.05 32.99
C THR A 466 -14.41 5.84 31.68
N PRO A 467 -15.58 5.92 30.99
CA PRO A 467 -15.68 6.74 29.79
C PRO A 467 -15.46 8.22 30.11
N PRO A 468 -14.81 8.99 29.22
CA PRO A 468 -14.68 10.44 29.40
C PRO A 468 -16.05 11.13 29.52
N SER A 469 -16.19 12.05 30.47
CA SER A 469 -17.35 12.93 30.55
C SER A 469 -17.36 13.91 29.38
N GLY A 470 -18.54 14.22 28.86
CA GLY A 470 -18.73 15.15 27.74
C GLY A 470 -19.56 14.61 26.58
N PRO A 471 -19.52 15.31 25.42
CA PRO A 471 -20.34 14.97 24.26
C PRO A 471 -19.72 13.84 23.42
N TYR A 472 -20.56 12.89 23.05
CA TYR A 472 -20.27 11.81 22.12
C TYR A 472 -21.07 12.03 20.83
N PHE A 473 -20.47 11.67 19.71
CA PHE A 473 -21.06 11.79 18.38
C PHE A 473 -21.19 10.42 17.74
N ILE A 474 -22.38 10.10 17.24
CA ILE A 474 -22.67 8.82 16.58
C ILE A 474 -22.91 9.10 15.11
N GLU A 475 -22.23 8.36 14.23
CA GLU A 475 -22.59 8.29 12.81
C GLU A 475 -22.98 6.84 12.45
N VAL A 476 -24.05 6.72 11.66
CA VAL A 476 -24.42 5.47 10.99
C VAL A 476 -24.13 5.64 9.52
N ARG A 477 -23.42 4.69 8.91
CA ARG A 477 -23.05 4.74 7.50
C ARG A 477 -23.43 3.45 6.81
N LEU A 478 -24.11 3.53 5.67
CA LEU A 478 -24.26 2.38 4.79
C LEU A 478 -22.93 2.20 4.04
N PHE A 479 -22.22 1.12 4.33
CA PHE A 479 -20.94 0.83 3.69
C PHE A 479 -21.16 0.10 2.37
N ARG A 480 -21.99 -0.95 2.39
CA ARG A 480 -22.25 -1.78 1.20
C ARG A 480 -23.66 -2.36 1.22
N ARG A 481 -24.29 -2.41 0.04
CA ARG A 481 -25.56 -3.11 -0.17
C ARG A 481 -25.31 -4.57 -0.55
N CYS A 482 -25.27 -5.46 0.43
CA CYS A 482 -25.10 -6.90 0.21
C CYS A 482 -26.34 -7.53 -0.45
N SER A 483 -27.53 -6.99 -0.18
CA SER A 483 -28.80 -7.46 -0.74
C SER A 483 -28.98 -7.11 -2.23
N GLN A 484 -28.17 -6.19 -2.77
CA GLN A 484 -28.34 -5.57 -4.08
C GLN A 484 -29.70 -4.86 -4.27
N SER A 485 -30.56 -4.81 -3.24
CA SER A 485 -31.80 -4.06 -3.24
C SER A 485 -31.49 -2.57 -3.20
N THR A 486 -32.36 -1.74 -3.79
CA THR A 486 -32.32 -0.27 -3.64
C THR A 486 -33.27 0.25 -2.57
N ALA A 487 -34.04 -0.63 -1.93
CA ALA A 487 -34.96 -0.26 -0.87
C ALA A 487 -34.23 0.46 0.30
N PRO A 488 -34.84 1.46 0.95
CA PRO A 488 -34.29 2.05 2.17
C PRO A 488 -34.15 0.99 3.27
N ILE A 489 -33.04 1.03 4.01
CA ILE A 489 -32.76 0.11 5.12
C ILE A 489 -33.08 0.84 6.43
N PRO A 490 -34.16 0.48 7.15
CA PRO A 490 -34.43 1.04 8.46
C PRO A 490 -33.40 0.57 9.48
N PHE A 491 -32.90 1.49 10.30
CA PHE A 491 -31.99 1.19 11.39
C PHE A 491 -32.42 1.90 12.68
N THR A 492 -32.00 1.33 13.80
CA THR A 492 -32.19 1.89 15.13
C THR A 492 -30.85 1.94 15.86
N VAL A 493 -30.55 3.06 16.52
CA VAL A 493 -29.41 3.22 17.42
C VAL A 493 -29.93 3.34 18.84
N THR A 494 -29.51 2.46 19.73
CA THR A 494 -29.84 2.50 21.15
C THR A 494 -28.61 2.88 21.96
N VAL A 495 -28.71 3.95 22.74
CA VAL A 495 -27.68 4.38 23.70
C VAL A 495 -28.12 3.98 25.10
N ARG A 496 -27.31 3.17 25.77
CA ARG A 496 -27.47 2.82 27.18
C ARG A 496 -26.42 3.52 28.03
N LYS A 497 -26.85 4.00 29.21
CA LYS A 497 -25.97 4.54 30.24
C LYS A 497 -26.13 3.71 31.50
N SER A 498 -25.02 3.12 31.96
CA SER A 498 -25.01 2.19 33.11
C SER A 498 -26.10 1.11 33.00
N GLY A 499 -26.22 0.50 31.81
CA GLY A 499 -27.18 -0.57 31.51
C GLY A 499 -28.59 -0.12 31.13
N ASN A 500 -29.01 1.09 31.50
CA ASN A 500 -30.35 1.61 31.20
C ASN A 500 -30.41 2.27 29.82
N VAL A 501 -31.47 2.00 29.04
CA VAL A 501 -31.70 2.72 27.78
C VAL A 501 -31.92 4.19 28.10
N ALA A 502 -31.00 5.04 27.64
CA ALA A 502 -31.05 6.48 27.84
C ALA A 502 -31.70 7.18 26.64
N GLN A 503 -31.34 6.76 25.42
CA GLN A 503 -31.85 7.34 24.18
C GLN A 503 -31.95 6.27 23.09
N THR A 504 -32.92 6.46 22.19
CA THR A 504 -33.08 5.64 20.98
C THR A 504 -33.29 6.56 19.79
N PHE A 505 -32.57 6.32 18.71
CA PHE A 505 -32.69 7.03 17.45
C PHE A 505 -33.08 6.05 16.36
N SER A 506 -33.82 6.52 15.35
CA SER A 506 -34.15 5.71 14.17
C SER A 506 -33.83 6.49 12.91
N GLY A 507 -33.52 5.78 11.83
CA GLY A 507 -33.22 6.39 10.53
C GLY A 507 -33.39 5.41 9.38
N LEU A 508 -33.17 5.91 8.17
CA LEU A 508 -33.23 5.15 6.93
C LEU A 508 -31.93 5.33 6.15
N ALA A 509 -31.26 4.24 5.81
CA ALA A 509 -30.11 4.27 4.92
C ALA A 509 -30.54 4.00 3.47
N THR A 510 -30.33 4.98 2.58
CA THR A 510 -30.84 4.93 1.20
C THR A 510 -29.73 4.79 0.15
N SER A 511 -28.51 5.21 0.43
CA SER A 511 -27.35 5.05 -0.45
C SER A 511 -26.06 4.89 0.35
N PRO A 512 -25.01 4.28 -0.21
CA PRO A 512 -23.72 4.17 0.46
C PRO A 512 -23.20 5.54 0.90
N GLY A 513 -22.73 5.64 2.14
CA GLY A 513 -22.32 6.88 2.77
C GLY A 513 -23.04 7.15 4.10
N LEU A 514 -23.11 8.42 4.49
CA LEU A 514 -23.69 8.84 5.76
C LEU A 514 -25.22 8.68 5.76
N ALA A 515 -25.75 7.88 6.70
CA ALA A 515 -27.17 7.60 6.85
C ALA A 515 -27.79 8.28 8.07
N GLY A 516 -27.01 8.62 9.10
CA GLY A 516 -27.49 9.34 10.27
C GLY A 516 -26.38 9.94 11.13
N ARG A 517 -26.70 11.03 11.84
CA ARG A 517 -25.84 11.67 12.85
C ARG A 517 -26.64 11.93 14.11
N PHE A 518 -26.12 11.50 15.24
CA PHE A 518 -26.76 11.68 16.55
C PHE A 518 -25.73 12.08 17.59
N THR A 519 -26.20 12.61 18.72
CA THR A 519 -25.34 13.01 19.83
C THR A 519 -25.96 12.63 21.15
N PHE A 520 -25.10 12.35 22.12
CA PHE A 520 -25.48 12.23 23.52
C PHE A 520 -24.35 12.74 24.41
N SER A 521 -24.67 13.09 25.65
CA SER A 521 -23.66 13.49 26.65
C SER A 521 -23.58 12.46 27.77
N PHE A 522 -22.37 12.16 28.24
CA PHE A 522 -22.15 11.37 29.45
C PHE A 522 -21.66 12.31 30.58
N PRO A 523 -22.24 12.22 31.79
CA PRO A 523 -21.93 13.13 32.90
C PRO A 523 -20.49 12.98 33.41
#